data_AF-A0A3D4IF92-F1
#
_entry.id   AF-A0A3D4IF92-F1
#
_cell.length_a   1.000
_cell.length_b   1.000
_cell.length_c   1.000
_cell.angle_alpha   90.00
_cell.angle_beta   90.00
_cell.angle_gamma   90.00
#
_symmetry.space_group_name_H-M   'P 1'
#
loop_
_entity.id
_entity.type
_entity.pdbx_description
1 polymer ?
#
loop_
_entity_poly.entity_id
_entity_poly.type
_entity_poly.pdbx_seq_one_letter_code
_entity_poly.pdbx_strand_id
1 'polypeptide(L)'
;MKKWIHICAIALFFMPIASAQTILMSETFNYNTGDLITQSGGLWVAHSGQGLNTVNVLADQLAFTGYGLSGSKSVTFLSASGSTREDVHRSFATATTGSVYAAAMVNVATAATTTDYVLHMGSSAEGTPLSTTFLCRMHLKDEGGVLKLGVSKGSSDTAVYPATTYAYNETNLVVLKYTFVDGTVNDTCSLFVFKPGETIPNIEPTTPTAVNGASTTADGANIRHIAIRQGSNTNSGKIGGIRISTAWSDLVATTSDRDELPEGYALGSAYPNPFNPSTTFELTLPFAQQVRVSVYNILGQEVRLLHNGTLSAGTTPFKLNAAGLPSGLYFYRVQGATFAQTKVATLLK
;
A
#
# COMPACT_ATOMS: atom_id res chain seq x y z
N MET A 1 55.39 9.87 48.14
CA MET A 1 53.92 9.84 47.95
C MET A 1 53.62 9.95 46.46
N LYS A 2 53.29 8.84 45.77
CA LYS A 2 52.88 8.85 44.35
C LYS A 2 51.42 8.38 44.28
N LYS A 3 50.54 9.25 43.78
CA LYS A 3 49.11 8.98 43.54
C LYS A 3 48.95 8.21 42.24
N TRP A 4 48.16 7.12 42.25
CA TRP A 4 47.69 6.44 41.05
C TRP A 4 46.31 6.96 40.67
N ILE A 5 46.20 7.54 39.47
CA ILE A 5 44.94 7.94 38.85
C ILE A 5 44.43 6.74 38.04
N HIS A 6 43.24 6.24 38.38
CA HIS A 6 42.55 5.22 37.59
C HIS A 6 41.75 5.93 36.51
N ILE A 7 42.12 5.72 35.25
CA ILE A 7 41.34 6.17 34.09
C ILE A 7 40.38 5.03 33.73
N CYS A 8 39.09 5.20 34.05
CA CYS A 8 38.04 4.35 33.52
C CYS A 8 37.82 4.66 32.04
N ALA A 9 38.15 3.73 31.15
CA ALA A 9 37.79 3.79 29.75
C ALA A 9 36.29 3.46 29.59
N ILE A 10 35.48 4.46 29.25
CA ILE A 10 34.08 4.26 28.86
C ILE A 10 34.09 3.81 27.40
N ALA A 11 33.76 2.54 27.16
CA ALA A 11 33.51 2.02 25.82
C ALA A 11 32.15 2.53 25.33
N LEU A 12 32.16 3.52 24.44
CA LEU A 12 30.98 3.94 23.67
C LEU A 12 30.63 2.83 22.66
N PHE A 13 29.62 2.03 22.99
CA PHE A 13 28.96 1.15 22.03
C PHE A 13 28.22 2.02 21.00
N PHE A 14 28.77 2.12 19.79
CA PHE A 14 28.01 2.59 18.62
C PHE A 14 26.99 1.51 18.27
N MET A 15 25.76 1.65 18.77
CA MET A 15 24.62 0.96 18.16
C MET A 15 24.37 1.62 16.79
N PRO A 16 24.35 0.87 15.68
CA PRO A 16 23.91 1.41 14.41
C PRO A 16 22.46 1.88 14.57
N ILE A 17 22.21 3.17 14.33
CA ILE A 17 20.86 3.71 14.24
C ILE A 17 20.24 3.00 13.03
N ALA A 18 19.32 2.07 13.27
CA ALA A 18 18.50 1.52 12.21
C ALA A 18 17.75 2.69 11.57
N SER A 19 18.05 3.00 10.31
CA SER A 19 17.31 3.99 9.54
C SER A 19 15.85 3.57 9.52
N ALA A 20 14.94 4.46 9.91
CA ALA A 20 13.52 4.19 9.83
C ALA A 20 13.14 3.87 8.37
N GLN A 21 12.31 2.85 8.19
CA GLN A 21 11.75 2.51 6.89
C GLN A 21 10.80 3.62 6.45
N THR A 22 11.15 4.34 5.38
CA THR A 22 10.38 5.47 4.87
C THR A 22 9.44 5.08 3.74
N ILE A 23 9.75 4.05 2.94
CA ILE A 23 8.83 3.48 1.96
C ILE A 23 7.82 2.61 2.72
N LEU A 24 6.53 2.91 2.55
CA LEU A 24 5.45 2.17 3.19
C LEU A 24 4.85 1.11 2.25
N MET A 25 4.93 1.34 0.93
CA MET A 25 4.39 0.45 -0.11
C MET A 25 4.98 0.79 -1.48
N SER A 26 5.23 -0.23 -2.29
CA SER A 26 5.43 -0.15 -3.74
C SER A 26 4.48 -1.13 -4.44
N GLU A 27 3.92 -0.73 -5.57
CA GLU A 27 2.98 -1.52 -6.37
C GLU A 27 3.23 -1.28 -7.87
N THR A 28 3.79 -2.30 -8.51
CA THR A 28 4.06 -2.33 -9.95
C THR A 28 2.93 -2.98 -10.75
N PHE A 29 1.91 -3.50 -10.06
CA PHE A 29 0.83 -4.32 -10.59
C PHE A 29 1.33 -5.53 -11.36
N ASN A 30 2.46 -6.11 -10.95
CA ASN A 30 3.07 -7.28 -11.59
C ASN A 30 2.32 -8.59 -11.29
N TYR A 31 1.02 -8.57 -11.55
CA TYR A 31 0.11 -9.70 -11.50
C TYR A 31 -0.25 -10.13 -12.92
N ASN A 32 -1.00 -11.23 -13.04
CA ASN A 32 -1.64 -11.55 -14.32
C ASN A 32 -2.76 -10.55 -14.63
N THR A 33 -3.17 -10.46 -15.89
CA THR A 33 -4.29 -9.60 -16.30
C THR A 33 -5.62 -10.12 -15.77
N GLY A 34 -6.55 -9.22 -15.43
CA GLY A 34 -7.88 -9.55 -14.90
C GLY A 34 -8.19 -8.83 -13.60
N ASP A 35 -9.20 -9.28 -12.86
CA ASP A 35 -9.65 -8.66 -11.60
C ASP A 35 -8.51 -8.51 -10.57
N LEU A 36 -8.20 -7.26 -10.20
CA LEU A 36 -7.12 -6.92 -9.29
C LEU A 36 -7.24 -7.59 -7.92
N ILE A 37 -8.46 -7.78 -7.39
CA ILE A 37 -8.64 -8.45 -6.10
C ILE A 37 -8.15 -9.89 -6.20
N THR A 38 -8.60 -10.60 -7.23
CA THR A 38 -8.21 -11.99 -7.49
C THR A 38 -6.72 -12.10 -7.83
N GLN A 39 -6.22 -11.27 -8.75
CA GLN A 39 -4.85 -11.37 -9.26
C GLN A 39 -3.79 -10.96 -8.24
N SER A 40 -4.13 -10.06 -7.31
CA SER A 40 -3.22 -9.64 -6.24
C SER A 40 -3.17 -10.59 -5.04
N GLY A 41 -3.97 -11.67 -5.05
CA GLY A 41 -3.99 -12.66 -3.96
C GLY A 41 -4.41 -12.08 -2.60
N GLY A 42 -5.27 -11.05 -2.60
CA GLY A 42 -5.80 -10.41 -1.37
C GLY A 42 -4.97 -9.24 -0.84
N LEU A 43 -4.01 -8.72 -1.61
CA LEU A 43 -3.33 -7.45 -1.31
C LEU A 43 -4.26 -6.25 -1.55
N TRP A 44 -5.03 -6.31 -2.64
CA TRP A 44 -6.13 -5.41 -2.91
C TRP A 44 -7.45 -6.07 -2.52
N VAL A 45 -8.31 -5.32 -1.85
CA VAL A 45 -9.62 -5.80 -1.40
C VAL A 45 -10.70 -4.76 -1.64
N ALA A 46 -11.94 -5.22 -1.82
CA ALA A 46 -13.09 -4.33 -2.02
C ALA A 46 -13.43 -3.50 -0.77
N HIS A 47 -13.83 -2.23 -0.96
CA HIS A 47 -14.26 -1.30 0.09
C HIS A 47 -15.60 -1.65 0.73
N SER A 48 -16.56 -2.12 -0.07
CA SER A 48 -17.97 -2.22 0.32
C SER A 48 -18.66 -3.43 -0.31
N GLY A 49 -17.89 -4.53 -0.45
CA GLY A 49 -18.30 -5.72 -1.19
C GLY A 49 -17.87 -5.69 -2.65
N GLN A 50 -17.84 -6.86 -3.29
CA GLN A 50 -17.42 -6.99 -4.69
C GLN A 50 -18.49 -6.40 -5.61
N GLY A 51 -18.07 -5.49 -6.49
CA GLY A 51 -18.89 -4.96 -7.58
C GLY A 51 -18.94 -5.93 -8.76
N LEU A 52 -19.79 -5.66 -9.76
CA LEU A 52 -19.77 -6.45 -11.01
C LEU A 52 -18.78 -5.88 -12.03
N ASN A 53 -18.37 -4.62 -11.88
CA ASN A 53 -17.33 -4.02 -12.71
C ASN A 53 -16.03 -4.00 -11.92
N THR A 54 -15.16 -4.98 -12.17
CA THR A 54 -13.93 -5.12 -11.42
C THR A 54 -12.90 -4.07 -11.81
N VAL A 55 -12.03 -3.69 -10.86
CA VAL A 55 -10.79 -2.97 -11.19
C VAL A 55 -9.84 -3.99 -11.82
N ASN A 56 -9.51 -3.83 -13.11
CA ASN A 56 -8.75 -4.84 -13.84
C ASN A 56 -7.29 -4.44 -14.03
N VAL A 57 -6.38 -5.38 -13.75
CA VAL A 57 -4.98 -5.35 -14.17
C VAL A 57 -4.90 -5.52 -15.68
N LEU A 58 -4.22 -4.59 -16.33
CA LEU A 58 -3.98 -4.56 -17.76
C LEU A 58 -2.57 -5.05 -18.10
N ALA A 59 -2.39 -5.52 -19.33
CA ALA A 59 -1.05 -5.77 -19.88
C ALA A 59 -0.30 -4.46 -20.15
N ASP A 60 -1.04 -3.38 -20.39
CA ASP A 60 -0.51 -2.05 -20.66
C ASP A 60 0.33 -1.52 -19.50
N GLN A 61 1.50 -1.01 -19.86
CA GLN A 61 2.40 -0.34 -18.93
C GLN A 61 2.25 1.17 -19.04
N LEU A 62 2.34 1.85 -17.90
CA LEU A 62 2.51 3.30 -17.86
C LEU A 62 3.98 3.61 -17.64
N ALA A 63 4.44 4.69 -18.26
CA ALA A 63 5.82 5.15 -18.14
C ALA A 63 5.85 6.65 -17.85
N PHE A 64 6.80 7.05 -17.02
CA PHE A 64 7.11 8.44 -16.73
C PHE A 64 8.62 8.56 -16.49
N THR A 65 9.32 9.29 -17.35
CA THR A 65 10.78 9.43 -17.28
C THR A 65 11.21 10.00 -15.92
N GLY A 66 12.16 9.31 -15.26
CA GLY A 66 12.69 9.72 -13.96
C GLY A 66 11.93 9.18 -12.75
N TYR A 67 10.78 8.50 -12.94
CA TYR A 67 10.07 7.84 -11.84
C TYR A 67 10.53 6.38 -11.67
N GLY A 68 10.87 5.97 -10.45
CA GLY A 68 11.42 4.63 -10.18
C GLY A 68 10.50 3.45 -10.48
N LEU A 69 9.18 3.66 -10.51
CA LEU A 69 8.22 2.62 -10.91
C LEU A 69 7.74 2.78 -12.37
N SER A 70 8.46 3.54 -13.19
CA SER A 70 8.16 3.65 -14.63
C SER A 70 8.24 2.29 -15.32
N GLY A 71 7.31 2.00 -16.23
CA GLY A 71 7.18 0.68 -16.87
C GLY A 71 6.35 -0.32 -16.07
N SER A 72 5.78 0.09 -14.94
CA SER A 72 4.80 -0.72 -14.20
C SER A 72 3.57 -1.02 -15.06
N LYS A 73 2.96 -2.19 -14.84
CA LYS A 73 1.61 -2.47 -15.35
C LYS A 73 0.62 -1.48 -14.73
N SER A 74 -0.58 -1.46 -15.28
CA SER A 74 -1.62 -0.54 -14.87
C SER A 74 -2.93 -1.25 -14.56
N VAL A 75 -3.77 -0.56 -13.80
CA VAL A 75 -5.15 -0.95 -13.53
C VAL A 75 -6.11 0.10 -14.05
N THR A 76 -7.30 -0.34 -14.41
CA THR A 76 -8.35 0.55 -14.88
C THR A 76 -9.05 1.26 -13.72
N PHE A 77 -9.35 2.55 -13.87
CA PHE A 77 -10.53 3.13 -13.23
C PHE A 77 -11.53 3.45 -14.34
N LEU A 78 -12.66 2.75 -14.36
CA LEU A 78 -13.73 2.94 -15.33
C LEU A 78 -15.00 3.20 -14.55
N SER A 79 -15.78 4.19 -14.96
CA SER A 79 -17.13 4.30 -14.46
C SER A 79 -18.08 3.50 -15.32
N ALA A 80 -18.60 2.42 -14.73
CA ALA A 80 -19.88 1.87 -15.17
C ALA A 80 -21.00 2.70 -14.50
N SER A 81 -21.87 3.28 -15.32
CA SER A 81 -23.15 3.82 -14.83
C SER A 81 -24.05 2.67 -14.37
N GLY A 82 -24.62 2.76 -13.17
CA GLY A 82 -25.41 1.69 -12.55
C GLY A 82 -24.73 1.10 -11.32
N SER A 83 -25.51 0.49 -10.43
CA SER A 83 -25.18 0.11 -9.03
C SER A 83 -24.08 -0.95 -8.83
N THR A 84 -23.15 -1.11 -9.76
CA THR A 84 -22.27 -2.27 -9.88
C THR A 84 -20.78 -1.93 -9.87
N ARG A 85 -20.40 -0.85 -9.18
CA ARG A 85 -19.01 -0.38 -9.09
C ARG A 85 -18.19 -1.19 -8.09
N GLU A 86 -16.90 -1.29 -8.35
CA GLU A 86 -15.94 -1.81 -7.39
C GLU A 86 -14.91 -0.74 -7.02
N ASP A 87 -14.83 -0.47 -5.72
CA ASP A 87 -13.80 0.38 -5.15
C ASP A 87 -12.86 -0.54 -4.37
N VAL A 88 -11.56 -0.44 -4.61
CA VAL A 88 -10.55 -1.34 -4.04
C VAL A 88 -9.50 -0.55 -3.28
N HIS A 89 -9.04 -1.09 -2.16
CA HIS A 89 -7.88 -0.57 -1.45
C HIS A 89 -6.83 -1.62 -1.21
N ARG A 90 -5.61 -1.13 -1.04
CA ARG A 90 -4.49 -1.86 -0.48
C ARG A 90 -4.03 -1.18 0.80
N SER A 91 -3.88 -1.98 1.84
CA SER A 91 -3.31 -1.53 3.11
C SER A 91 -1.78 -1.52 3.06
N PHE A 92 -1.18 -0.66 3.87
CA PHE A 92 0.25 -0.55 4.08
C PHE A 92 0.57 -0.20 5.54
N ALA A 93 1.86 -0.04 5.86
CA ALA A 93 2.30 0.32 7.19
C ALA A 93 1.69 1.67 7.66
N THR A 94 1.06 1.65 8.83
CA THR A 94 0.33 2.82 9.36
C THR A 94 1.25 4.00 9.66
N ALA A 95 0.87 5.19 9.21
CA ALA A 95 1.47 6.45 9.61
C ALA A 95 0.47 7.32 10.39
N THR A 96 0.95 8.00 11.44
CA THR A 96 0.12 8.81 12.35
C THR A 96 0.63 10.23 12.57
N THR A 97 1.79 10.58 11.99
CA THR A 97 2.43 11.89 12.17
C THR A 97 3.20 12.28 10.90
N GLY A 98 3.59 13.55 10.81
CA GLY A 98 4.40 14.06 9.70
C GLY A 98 3.62 14.10 8.38
N SER A 99 4.25 13.66 7.30
CA SER A 99 3.62 13.61 5.97
C SER A 99 3.63 12.20 5.40
N VAL A 100 2.57 11.87 4.67
CA VAL A 100 2.48 10.67 3.84
C VAL A 100 2.26 11.08 2.40
N TYR A 101 3.09 10.54 1.52
CA TYR A 101 3.06 10.78 0.10
C TYR A 101 2.59 9.52 -0.62
N ALA A 102 1.72 9.67 -1.62
CA ALA A 102 1.41 8.61 -2.59
C ALA A 102 1.65 9.14 -4.01
N ALA A 103 2.62 8.55 -4.69
CA ALA A 103 2.93 8.80 -6.09
C ALA A 103 2.27 7.73 -6.96
N ALA A 104 1.69 8.13 -8.08
CA ALA A 104 1.11 7.21 -9.07
C ALA A 104 1.20 7.81 -10.46
N MET A 105 1.48 6.98 -11.47
CA MET A 105 1.29 7.35 -12.86
C MET A 105 -0.20 7.28 -13.18
N VAL A 106 -0.76 8.37 -13.72
CA VAL A 106 -2.17 8.50 -14.04
C VAL A 106 -2.33 8.91 -15.49
N ASN A 107 -3.11 8.12 -16.23
CA ASN A 107 -3.48 8.40 -17.61
C ASN A 107 -5.01 8.44 -17.69
N VAL A 108 -5.58 9.63 -17.90
CA VAL A 108 -7.04 9.81 -17.98
C VAL A 108 -7.47 9.81 -19.44
N ALA A 109 -8.38 8.92 -19.80
CA ALA A 109 -8.94 8.82 -21.15
C ALA A 109 -10.18 9.69 -21.33
N THR A 110 -11.08 9.70 -20.32
CA THR A 110 -12.27 10.57 -20.31
C THR A 110 -12.53 11.10 -18.90
N ALA A 111 -13.11 12.30 -18.83
CA ALA A 111 -13.65 12.87 -17.61
C ALA A 111 -15.05 13.44 -17.85
N ALA A 112 -15.90 13.41 -16.82
CA ALA A 112 -17.18 14.11 -16.85
C ALA A 112 -17.01 15.60 -16.51
N THR A 113 -17.99 16.42 -16.89
CA THR A 113 -18.00 17.86 -16.54
C THR A 113 -18.23 18.11 -15.05
N THR A 114 -18.80 17.14 -14.34
CA THR A 114 -18.98 17.15 -12.89
C THR A 114 -17.78 16.52 -12.20
N THR A 115 -17.34 17.14 -11.10
CA THR A 115 -16.24 16.63 -10.27
C THR A 115 -16.48 15.19 -9.82
N ASP A 116 -15.42 14.39 -9.86
CA ASP A 116 -15.38 13.06 -9.26
C ASP A 116 -13.94 12.76 -8.81
N TYR A 117 -13.74 11.71 -8.02
CA TYR A 117 -12.41 11.27 -7.60
C TYR A 117 -12.18 9.79 -7.85
N VAL A 118 -10.94 9.43 -8.16
CA VAL A 118 -10.55 8.08 -8.62
C VAL A 118 -9.40 7.46 -7.82
N LEU A 119 -8.65 8.27 -7.07
CA LEU A 119 -7.57 7.82 -6.19
C LEU A 119 -7.68 8.56 -4.86
N HIS A 120 -7.52 7.87 -3.73
CA HIS A 120 -7.50 8.51 -2.42
C HIS A 120 -6.77 7.69 -1.37
N MET A 121 -6.36 8.35 -0.28
CA MET A 121 -5.86 7.70 0.92
C MET A 121 -7.00 7.33 1.88
N GLY A 122 -6.72 6.50 2.88
CA GLY A 122 -7.72 6.10 3.87
C GLY A 122 -7.17 5.89 5.27
N SER A 123 -8.06 6.12 6.24
CA SER A 123 -7.85 5.87 7.67
C SER A 123 -8.75 4.73 8.13
N SER A 124 -8.22 3.84 8.97
CA SER A 124 -9.03 2.84 9.69
C SER A 124 -8.31 2.41 10.97
N ALA A 125 -9.00 1.67 11.83
CA ALA A 125 -8.33 0.96 12.92
C ALA A 125 -7.34 -0.08 12.37
N GLU A 126 -6.32 -0.42 13.16
CA GLU A 126 -5.38 -1.47 12.79
C GLU A 126 -6.10 -2.82 12.62
N GLY A 127 -5.72 -3.57 11.58
CA GLY A 127 -6.34 -4.85 11.27
C GLY A 127 -7.74 -4.77 10.66
N THR A 128 -8.31 -3.58 10.46
CA THR A 128 -9.60 -3.42 9.78
C THR A 128 -9.44 -2.91 8.34
N PRO A 129 -10.30 -3.35 7.41
CA PRO A 129 -10.34 -2.80 6.06
C PRO A 129 -10.84 -1.35 6.06
N LEU A 130 -10.49 -0.61 5.02
CA LEU A 130 -11.05 0.72 4.77
C LEU A 130 -12.57 0.63 4.56
N SER A 131 -13.32 1.55 5.18
CA SER A 131 -14.78 1.60 5.07
C SER A 131 -15.29 2.96 4.63
N THR A 132 -15.20 4.01 5.47
CA THR A 132 -15.87 5.30 5.20
C THR A 132 -14.98 6.54 5.32
N THR A 133 -13.76 6.41 5.84
CA THR A 133 -12.86 7.55 6.05
C THR A 133 -11.92 7.74 4.86
N PHE A 134 -12.41 8.45 3.85
CA PHE A 134 -11.69 8.73 2.61
C PHE A 134 -10.98 10.07 2.73
N LEU A 135 -9.65 10.02 2.66
CA LEU A 135 -8.79 11.18 2.87
C LEU A 135 -7.93 11.44 1.64
N CYS A 136 -7.52 12.69 1.46
CA CYS A 136 -6.63 13.13 0.39
C CYS A 136 -7.03 12.57 -0.98
N ARG A 137 -8.14 13.07 -1.52
CA ARG A 137 -8.80 12.56 -2.73
C ARG A 137 -8.29 13.30 -3.96
N MET A 138 -7.82 12.59 -4.97
CA MET A 138 -7.51 13.13 -6.30
C MET A 138 -8.79 13.22 -7.12
N HIS A 139 -9.22 14.44 -7.41
CA HIS A 139 -10.38 14.71 -8.25
C HIS A 139 -9.99 14.93 -9.71
N LEU A 140 -10.93 14.69 -10.60
CA LEU A 140 -10.84 15.04 -12.00
C LEU A 140 -12.19 15.51 -12.56
N LYS A 141 -12.11 16.37 -13.58
CA LYS A 141 -13.25 16.79 -14.39
C LYS A 141 -12.79 17.27 -15.77
N ASP A 142 -13.71 17.26 -16.71
CA ASP A 142 -13.60 18.03 -17.95
C ASP A 142 -14.05 19.48 -17.69
N GLU A 143 -13.25 20.45 -18.11
CA GLU A 143 -13.65 21.86 -18.09
C GLU A 143 -13.35 22.51 -19.44
N GLY A 144 -14.32 22.45 -20.35
CA GLY A 144 -14.17 23.04 -21.68
C GLY A 144 -13.30 22.20 -22.62
N GLY A 145 -13.38 20.87 -22.52
CA GLY A 145 -12.63 19.94 -23.37
C GLY A 145 -11.19 19.67 -22.91
N VAL A 146 -10.80 20.19 -21.75
CA VAL A 146 -9.48 19.94 -21.14
C VAL A 146 -9.63 19.28 -19.78
N LEU A 147 -8.68 18.40 -19.46
CA LEU A 147 -8.64 17.71 -18.18
C LEU A 147 -8.18 18.66 -17.08
N LYS A 148 -8.93 18.66 -15.98
CA LYS A 148 -8.56 19.28 -14.71
C LYS A 148 -8.33 18.19 -13.67
N LEU A 149 -7.24 18.34 -12.91
CA LEU A 149 -6.95 17.50 -11.74
C LEU A 149 -6.98 18.37 -10.49
N GLY A 150 -7.67 17.89 -9.46
CA GLY A 150 -7.90 18.64 -8.23
C GLY A 150 -7.73 17.78 -6.99
N VAL A 151 -7.91 18.39 -5.81
CA VAL A 151 -7.68 17.71 -4.54
C VAL A 151 -8.64 18.14 -3.45
N SER A 152 -9.00 17.22 -2.55
CA SER A 152 -9.67 17.55 -1.29
C SER A 152 -9.19 16.69 -0.14
N LYS A 153 -9.24 17.22 1.09
CA LYS A 153 -8.74 16.55 2.29
C LYS A 153 -9.64 15.41 2.75
N GLY A 154 -10.94 15.59 2.82
CA GLY A 154 -11.89 14.59 3.31
C GLY A 154 -13.26 14.71 2.64
N SER A 155 -14.16 13.76 2.92
CA SER A 155 -15.41 13.53 2.16
C SER A 155 -16.30 14.77 1.93
N SER A 156 -16.40 15.65 2.92
CA SER A 156 -17.25 16.85 2.90
C SER A 156 -16.56 18.08 2.31
N ASP A 157 -15.26 17.99 2.00
CA ASP A 157 -14.48 19.12 1.50
C ASP A 157 -14.71 19.33 0.01
N THR A 158 -14.82 20.60 -0.38
CA THR A 158 -14.90 20.99 -1.79
C THR A 158 -13.55 20.79 -2.47
N ALA A 159 -13.54 20.17 -3.63
CA ALA A 159 -12.33 19.95 -4.41
C ALA A 159 -11.72 21.28 -4.90
N VAL A 160 -10.43 21.44 -4.67
CA VAL A 160 -9.64 22.58 -5.15
C VAL A 160 -8.97 22.20 -6.46
N TYR A 161 -9.23 23.00 -7.50
CA TYR A 161 -8.66 22.81 -8.83
C TYR A 161 -7.70 23.98 -9.16
N PRO A 162 -6.48 23.70 -9.65
CA PRO A 162 -5.57 24.73 -10.09
C PRO A 162 -5.96 25.27 -11.48
N ALA A 163 -5.31 26.38 -11.86
CA ALA A 163 -5.42 26.92 -13.22
C ALA A 163 -4.86 25.95 -14.27
N THR A 164 -3.83 25.16 -13.92
CA THR A 164 -3.16 24.19 -14.78
C THR A 164 -4.15 23.21 -15.41
N THR A 165 -3.95 22.93 -16.69
CA THR A 165 -4.70 21.94 -17.47
C THR A 165 -3.78 20.82 -17.94
N TYR A 166 -4.38 19.67 -18.24
CA TYR A 166 -3.69 18.47 -18.70
C TYR A 166 -4.36 17.95 -19.97
N ALA A 167 -3.60 17.26 -20.81
CA ALA A 167 -4.15 16.57 -21.96
C ALA A 167 -4.69 15.20 -21.54
N TYR A 168 -5.73 14.74 -22.25
CA TYR A 168 -6.18 13.36 -22.15
C TYR A 168 -5.18 12.41 -22.80
N ASN A 169 -5.17 11.16 -22.33
CA ASN A 169 -4.32 10.08 -22.82
C ASN A 169 -2.81 10.31 -22.65
N GLU A 170 -2.42 11.32 -21.87
CA GLU A 170 -1.05 11.52 -21.42
C GLU A 170 -0.85 10.97 -20.00
N THR A 171 0.29 10.31 -19.79
CA THR A 171 0.67 9.78 -18.49
C THR A 171 1.33 10.88 -17.67
N ASN A 172 0.60 11.39 -16.69
CA ASN A 172 1.11 12.35 -15.71
C ASN A 172 1.58 11.59 -14.47
N LEU A 173 2.63 12.05 -13.79
CA LEU A 173 2.94 11.59 -12.45
C LEU A 173 2.19 12.46 -11.45
N VAL A 174 1.31 11.85 -10.66
CA VAL A 174 0.56 12.53 -9.61
C VAL A 174 1.13 12.14 -8.25
N VAL A 175 1.32 13.12 -7.37
CA VAL A 175 1.67 12.92 -5.97
C VAL A 175 0.61 13.56 -5.08
N LEU A 176 -0.02 12.76 -4.23
CA LEU A 176 -0.84 13.21 -3.12
C LEU A 176 0.01 13.27 -1.85
N LYS A 177 -0.09 14.35 -1.08
CA LYS A 177 0.56 14.52 0.22
C LYS A 177 -0.49 14.81 1.28
N TYR A 178 -0.63 13.92 2.25
CA TYR A 178 -1.35 14.21 3.50
C TYR A 178 -0.38 14.69 4.56
N THR A 179 -0.70 15.75 5.29
CA THR A 179 0.14 16.27 6.38
C THR A 179 -0.67 16.32 7.66
N PHE A 180 -0.18 15.60 8.67
CA PHE A 180 -0.68 15.67 10.03
C PHE A 180 -0.22 16.98 10.68
N VAL A 181 -1.16 17.72 11.25
CA VAL A 181 -0.94 18.98 11.95
C VAL A 181 -1.61 18.86 13.32
N ASP A 182 -0.89 19.22 14.38
CA ASP A 182 -1.44 19.16 15.74
C ASP A 182 -2.73 20.01 15.84
N GLY A 183 -3.85 19.35 16.15
CA GLY A 183 -5.19 19.94 16.14
C GLY A 183 -6.23 18.88 15.78
N THR A 184 -7.42 19.30 15.34
CA THR A 184 -8.55 18.38 15.13
C THR A 184 -9.22 18.47 13.75
N VAL A 185 -8.94 19.53 12.99
CA VAL A 185 -9.54 19.79 11.66
C VAL A 185 -8.58 20.56 10.74
N ASN A 186 -7.28 20.48 11.01
CA ASN A 186 -6.24 21.33 10.43
C ASN A 186 -5.18 20.57 9.64
N ASP A 187 -5.32 19.25 9.51
CA ASP A 187 -4.55 18.49 8.52
C ASP A 187 -4.76 19.07 7.13
N THR A 188 -3.80 18.82 6.24
CA THR A 188 -3.85 19.34 4.87
C THR A 188 -3.59 18.23 3.87
N CYS A 189 -4.19 18.37 2.68
CA CYS A 189 -3.89 17.53 1.54
C CYS A 189 -3.40 18.39 0.38
N SER A 190 -2.23 18.05 -0.15
CA SER A 190 -1.62 18.71 -1.30
C SER A 190 -1.55 17.76 -2.49
N LEU A 191 -1.60 18.35 -3.68
CA LEU A 191 -1.45 17.68 -4.97
C LEU A 191 -0.24 18.27 -5.68
N PHE A 192 0.63 17.40 -6.19
CA PHE A 192 1.66 17.74 -7.15
C PHE A 192 1.39 16.93 -8.42
N VAL A 193 1.51 17.57 -9.59
CA VAL A 193 1.37 16.88 -10.87
C VAL A 193 2.52 17.27 -11.76
N PHE A 194 3.19 16.27 -12.32
CA PHE A 194 4.24 16.42 -13.32
C PHE A 194 3.74 15.90 -14.66
N LYS A 195 3.91 16.71 -15.70
CA LYS A 195 3.54 16.40 -17.09
C LYS A 195 4.60 15.55 -17.77
N PRO A 196 4.26 14.80 -18.84
CA PRO A 196 5.26 14.10 -19.63
C PRO A 196 6.43 14.99 -20.02
N GLY A 197 7.65 14.53 -19.74
CA GLY A 197 8.89 15.26 -20.04
C GLY A 197 9.37 16.23 -18.95
N GLU A 198 8.57 16.49 -17.92
CA GLU A 198 9.02 17.26 -16.75
C GLU A 198 9.95 16.43 -15.85
N THR A 199 10.91 17.09 -15.23
CA THR A 199 11.84 16.46 -14.27
C THR A 199 11.21 16.43 -12.88
N ILE A 200 11.28 15.27 -12.23
CA ILE A 200 10.85 15.11 -10.84
C ILE A 200 12.01 15.58 -9.95
N PRO A 201 11.82 16.60 -9.09
CA PRO A 201 12.89 17.06 -8.22
C PRO A 201 13.15 16.04 -7.09
N ASN A 202 14.41 15.88 -6.68
CA ASN A 202 14.79 15.00 -5.56
C ASN A 202 14.40 15.57 -4.18
N ILE A 203 13.99 16.85 -4.14
CA ILE A 203 13.50 17.56 -2.95
C ILE A 203 12.06 17.97 -3.23
N GLU A 204 11.20 17.91 -2.20
CA GLU A 204 9.81 18.32 -2.33
C GLU A 204 9.70 19.76 -2.87
N PRO A 205 8.89 20.00 -3.92
CA PRO A 205 8.63 21.36 -4.38
C PRO A 205 8.01 22.21 -3.27
N THR A 206 8.47 23.44 -3.11
CA THR A 206 7.91 24.38 -2.11
C THR A 206 6.48 24.80 -2.43
N THR A 207 6.05 24.66 -3.69
CA THR A 207 4.73 25.05 -4.16
C THR A 207 4.03 23.84 -4.77
N PRO A 208 3.05 23.26 -4.07
CA PRO A 208 2.19 22.22 -4.65
C PRO A 208 1.32 22.78 -5.78
N THR A 209 0.93 21.90 -6.69
CA THR A 209 -0.01 22.22 -7.77
C THR A 209 -1.37 22.66 -7.24
N ALA A 210 -1.87 22.01 -6.18
CA ALA A 210 -3.05 22.46 -5.44
C ALA A 210 -2.98 22.04 -3.97
N VAL A 211 -3.67 22.77 -3.09
CA VAL A 211 -3.79 22.44 -1.65
C VAL A 211 -5.23 22.58 -1.22
N ASN A 212 -5.72 21.57 -0.52
CA ASN A 212 -6.91 21.67 0.31
C ASN A 212 -6.44 21.74 1.78
N GLY A 213 -6.54 22.94 2.35
CA GLY A 213 -6.06 23.25 3.69
C GLY A 213 -7.04 22.82 4.78
N ALA A 214 -6.87 23.42 5.97
CA ALA A 214 -7.75 23.22 7.12
C ALA A 214 -9.23 23.40 6.73
N SER A 215 -10.07 22.51 7.24
CA SER A 215 -11.50 22.43 6.90
C SER A 215 -12.34 22.25 8.16
N THR A 216 -13.64 22.00 8.03
CA THR A 216 -14.52 21.55 9.11
C THR A 216 -14.55 20.02 9.23
N THR A 217 -14.01 19.30 8.24
CA THR A 217 -13.91 17.83 8.27
C THR A 217 -12.85 17.40 9.28
N ALA A 218 -13.20 16.46 10.17
CA ALA A 218 -12.27 15.88 11.13
C ALA A 218 -11.01 15.31 10.46
N ASP A 219 -9.90 15.39 11.18
CA ASP A 219 -8.62 14.84 10.75
C ASP A 219 -8.61 13.31 10.81
N GLY A 220 -7.80 12.70 9.94
CA GLY A 220 -7.58 11.27 9.95
C GLY A 220 -6.76 10.86 11.18
N ALA A 221 -7.21 9.83 11.91
CA ALA A 221 -6.41 9.28 13.00
C ALA A 221 -5.10 8.62 12.52
N ASN A 222 -5.06 8.20 11.25
CA ASN A 222 -3.89 7.67 10.58
C ASN A 222 -4.07 7.72 9.06
N ILE A 223 -3.00 7.35 8.34
CA ILE A 223 -3.04 7.01 6.93
C ILE A 223 -2.41 5.61 6.78
N ARG A 224 -3.19 4.67 6.25
CA ARG A 224 -2.74 3.27 6.08
C ARG A 224 -3.31 2.54 4.87
N HIS A 225 -4.07 3.24 4.04
CA HIS A 225 -4.69 2.69 2.84
C HIS A 225 -4.50 3.62 1.65
N ILE A 226 -4.33 3.03 0.48
CA ILE A 226 -4.48 3.70 -0.82
C ILE A 226 -5.60 2.99 -1.56
N ALA A 227 -6.46 3.75 -2.21
CA ALA A 227 -7.68 3.25 -2.80
C ALA A 227 -7.88 3.77 -4.21
N ILE A 228 -8.33 2.87 -5.09
CA ILE A 228 -8.71 3.15 -6.46
C ILE A 228 -10.23 3.00 -6.56
N ARG A 229 -10.86 4.04 -7.08
CA ARG A 229 -12.31 4.17 -7.15
C ARG A 229 -12.77 4.24 -8.60
N GLN A 230 -13.84 3.53 -8.93
CA GLN A 230 -14.41 3.53 -10.27
C GLN A 230 -15.30 4.75 -10.57
N GLY A 231 -15.70 5.52 -9.56
CA GLY A 231 -16.39 6.80 -9.76
C GLY A 231 -17.84 6.68 -10.26
N SER A 232 -18.62 7.73 -10.09
CA SER A 232 -20.03 7.80 -10.53
C SER A 232 -20.27 8.36 -11.90
N ASN A 233 -19.32 9.17 -12.36
CA ASN A 233 -19.45 9.92 -13.60
C ASN A 233 -18.64 9.21 -14.69
N THR A 234 -18.83 9.51 -15.97
CA THR A 234 -18.18 8.87 -17.14
C THR A 234 -16.67 9.10 -17.25
N ASN A 235 -15.94 8.80 -16.19
CA ASN A 235 -14.50 8.89 -16.07
C ASN A 235 -13.89 7.55 -16.44
N SER A 236 -12.81 7.59 -17.21
CA SER A 236 -12.06 6.40 -17.57
C SER A 236 -10.58 6.70 -17.64
N GLY A 237 -9.77 5.70 -17.30
CA GLY A 237 -8.33 5.81 -17.40
C GLY A 237 -7.61 4.68 -16.69
N LYS A 238 -6.31 4.91 -16.48
CA LYS A 238 -5.36 3.94 -15.97
C LYS A 238 -4.54 4.54 -14.83
N ILE A 239 -4.26 3.73 -13.82
CA ILE A 239 -3.32 4.05 -12.74
C ILE A 239 -2.24 2.97 -12.73
N GLY A 240 -0.97 3.35 -12.60
CA GLY A 240 0.17 2.42 -12.59
C GLY A 240 1.28 2.91 -11.67
N GLY A 241 2.13 1.98 -11.21
CA GLY A 241 3.33 2.29 -10.41
C GLY A 241 3.02 3.14 -9.17
N ILE A 242 2.31 2.59 -8.19
CA ILE A 242 2.00 3.33 -6.95
C ILE A 242 3.15 3.16 -5.96
N ARG A 243 3.72 4.26 -5.46
CA ARG A 243 4.65 4.24 -4.34
C ARG A 243 4.15 5.13 -3.22
N ILE A 244 4.29 4.66 -1.98
CA ILE A 244 3.89 5.38 -0.77
C ILE A 244 5.09 5.51 0.14
N SER A 245 5.31 6.72 0.65
CA SER A 245 6.44 6.99 1.54
C SER A 245 6.12 8.10 2.54
N THR A 246 6.87 8.17 3.64
CA THR A 246 6.93 9.32 4.55
C THR A 246 8.02 10.32 4.17
N ALA A 247 8.82 10.05 3.13
CA ALA A 247 9.88 10.93 2.64
C ALA A 247 9.80 11.12 1.13
N TRP A 248 9.85 12.38 0.68
CA TRP A 248 9.79 12.73 -0.74
C TRP A 248 10.92 12.08 -1.55
N SER A 249 12.15 12.11 -1.04
CA SER A 249 13.31 11.57 -1.75
C SER A 249 13.18 10.09 -2.06
N ASP A 250 12.61 9.30 -1.15
CA ASP A 250 12.40 7.87 -1.34
C ASP A 250 11.20 7.58 -2.25
N LEU A 251 10.18 8.46 -2.24
CA LEU A 251 9.05 8.40 -3.14
C LEU A 251 9.49 8.47 -4.62
N VAL A 252 10.44 9.34 -4.94
CA VAL A 252 10.82 9.64 -6.33
C VAL A 252 12.09 8.93 -6.80
N ALA A 253 12.79 8.22 -5.91
CA ALA A 253 14.05 7.53 -6.23
C ALA A 253 13.90 6.53 -7.39
N THR A 254 14.86 6.52 -8.32
CA THR A 254 14.88 5.63 -9.50
C THR A 254 15.42 4.23 -9.22
N THR A 255 16.28 4.11 -8.20
CA THR A 255 16.79 2.84 -7.68
C THR A 255 16.88 3.02 -6.18
N SER A 256 16.00 2.37 -5.43
CA SER A 256 16.13 2.33 -3.99
C SER A 256 16.61 0.95 -3.59
N ASP A 257 17.77 0.84 -2.95
CA ASP A 257 18.11 -0.35 -2.14
C ASP A 257 17.06 -0.57 -1.02
N ARG A 258 16.12 0.38 -0.83
CA ARG A 258 14.97 0.29 0.07
C ARG A 258 13.67 -0.17 -0.62
N ASP A 259 13.71 -0.53 -1.91
CA ASP A 259 12.57 -1.18 -2.60
C ASP A 259 12.40 -2.67 -2.18
N GLU A 260 13.17 -3.15 -1.20
CA GLU A 260 13.13 -4.54 -0.69
C GLU A 260 11.90 -4.89 0.18
N LEU A 261 10.83 -4.10 0.12
CA LEU A 261 9.57 -4.58 0.70
C LEU A 261 8.97 -5.64 -0.22
N PRO A 262 8.63 -6.82 0.32
CA PRO A 262 7.88 -7.79 -0.45
C PRO A 262 6.62 -7.12 -1.02
N GLU A 263 6.41 -7.24 -2.33
CA GLU A 263 5.20 -6.73 -2.95
C GLU A 263 3.96 -7.49 -2.44
N GLY A 264 4.12 -8.67 -1.84
CA GLY A 264 2.99 -9.50 -1.42
C GLY A 264 3.26 -10.50 -0.30
N TYR A 265 2.21 -11.27 0.00
CA TYR A 265 2.24 -12.36 0.95
C TYR A 265 2.79 -13.63 0.30
N ALA A 266 3.70 -14.32 1.00
CA ALA A 266 4.17 -15.63 0.56
C ALA A 266 4.36 -16.59 1.73
N LEU A 267 3.69 -17.74 1.67
CA LEU A 267 3.94 -18.87 2.55
C LEU A 267 4.90 -19.85 1.87
N GLY A 268 6.13 -19.98 2.39
CA GLY A 268 7.15 -20.91 1.93
C GLY A 268 6.77 -22.36 2.15
N SER A 269 7.36 -23.26 1.36
CA SER A 269 7.20 -24.70 1.57
C SER A 269 8.05 -25.16 2.77
N ALA A 270 7.55 -26.16 3.50
CA ALA A 270 8.30 -26.77 4.60
C ALA A 270 9.55 -27.50 4.09
N TYR A 271 10.71 -27.24 4.70
CA TYR A 271 11.95 -27.97 4.47
C TYR A 271 12.63 -28.36 5.79
N PRO A 272 13.08 -29.62 5.95
CA PRO A 272 12.87 -30.76 5.02
C PRO A 272 11.38 -31.17 4.92
N ASN A 273 10.98 -31.83 3.82
CA ASN A 273 9.66 -32.45 3.68
C ASN A 273 9.77 -33.66 2.73
N PRO A 274 9.57 -34.93 3.17
CA PRO A 274 9.15 -35.33 4.52
C PRO A 274 10.14 -34.94 5.63
N PHE A 275 9.64 -34.78 6.86
CA PHE A 275 10.44 -34.31 8.01
C PHE A 275 10.39 -35.26 9.21
N ASN A 276 11.43 -35.21 10.07
CA ASN A 276 11.50 -35.96 11.33
C ASN A 276 12.42 -35.28 12.38
N PRO A 277 11.94 -34.96 13.59
CA PRO A 277 10.58 -34.58 13.93
C PRO A 277 10.31 -33.09 13.63
N SER A 278 11.27 -32.36 13.04
CA SER A 278 11.16 -30.92 12.80
C SER A 278 11.34 -30.51 11.35
N THR A 279 10.59 -29.48 10.96
CA THR A 279 10.73 -28.76 9.69
C THR A 279 10.63 -27.26 9.95
N THR A 280 11.13 -26.45 9.01
CA THR A 280 10.94 -25.00 8.99
C THR A 280 10.19 -24.59 7.74
N PHE A 281 9.36 -23.56 7.81
CA PHE A 281 8.80 -22.87 6.66
C PHE A 281 8.83 -21.36 6.93
N GLU A 282 8.69 -20.55 5.90
CA GLU A 282 8.80 -19.09 6.01
C GLU A 282 7.47 -18.41 5.67
N LEU A 283 7.22 -17.28 6.31
CA LEU A 283 6.12 -16.38 5.96
C LEU A 283 6.71 -15.01 5.62
N THR A 284 6.37 -14.50 4.45
CA THR A 284 6.74 -13.16 4.01
C THR A 284 5.53 -12.22 4.08
N LEU A 285 5.71 -11.07 4.73
CA LEU A 285 4.68 -10.03 4.87
C LEU A 285 5.15 -8.70 4.25
N PRO A 286 4.29 -7.99 3.51
CA PRO A 286 4.59 -6.68 2.93
C PRO A 286 4.63 -5.54 3.97
N PHE A 287 3.89 -5.69 5.08
CA PHE A 287 3.85 -4.73 6.20
C PHE A 287 3.44 -5.44 7.50
N ALA A 288 3.70 -4.79 8.62
CA ALA A 288 3.39 -5.33 9.94
C ALA A 288 1.87 -5.48 10.16
N GLN A 289 1.42 -6.64 10.63
CA GLN A 289 0.00 -6.91 10.90
C GLN A 289 -0.23 -8.09 11.84
N GLN A 290 -1.44 -8.20 12.38
CA GLN A 290 -1.90 -9.36 13.14
C GLN A 290 -1.96 -10.61 12.25
N VAL A 291 -1.28 -11.68 12.68
CA VAL A 291 -1.24 -12.96 11.97
C VAL A 291 -1.44 -14.12 12.96
N ARG A 292 -2.17 -15.14 12.54
CA ARG A 292 -2.25 -16.45 13.20
C ARG A 292 -1.61 -17.52 12.33
N VAL A 293 -0.72 -18.32 12.91
CA VAL A 293 -0.06 -19.47 12.28
C VAL A 293 -0.39 -20.72 13.09
N SER A 294 -1.16 -21.62 12.50
CA SER A 294 -1.64 -22.86 13.13
C SER A 294 -1.32 -24.09 12.29
N VAL A 295 -1.20 -25.25 12.93
CA VAL A 295 -1.00 -26.55 12.29
C VAL A 295 -2.18 -27.46 12.63
N TYR A 296 -2.70 -28.13 11.60
CA TYR A 296 -3.86 -29.01 11.66
C TYR A 296 -3.51 -30.42 11.19
N ASN A 297 -4.19 -31.42 11.74
CA ASN A 297 -4.15 -32.79 11.22
C ASN A 297 -5.18 -33.02 10.11
N ILE A 298 -5.24 -34.24 9.56
CA ILE A 298 -6.19 -34.62 8.48
C ILE A 298 -7.67 -34.53 8.89
N LEU A 299 -7.96 -34.53 10.20
CA LEU A 299 -9.32 -34.36 10.74
C LEU A 299 -9.68 -32.87 10.91
N GLY A 300 -8.79 -31.95 10.54
CA GLY A 300 -8.99 -30.51 10.73
C GLY A 300 -8.82 -30.04 12.17
N GLN A 301 -8.30 -30.88 13.06
CA GLN A 301 -8.05 -30.50 14.45
C GLN A 301 -6.75 -29.70 14.54
N GLU A 302 -6.78 -28.56 15.23
CA GLU A 302 -5.56 -27.78 15.51
C GLU A 302 -4.67 -28.57 16.48
N VAL A 303 -3.51 -28.99 16.01
CA VAL A 303 -2.55 -29.77 16.81
C VAL A 303 -1.44 -28.89 17.38
N ARG A 304 -1.17 -27.72 16.79
CA ARG A 304 -0.21 -26.72 17.28
C ARG A 304 -0.63 -25.31 16.86
N LEU A 305 -0.44 -24.35 17.75
CA LEU A 305 -0.42 -22.92 17.44
C LEU A 305 1.04 -22.47 17.46
N LEU A 306 1.55 -21.96 16.34
CA LEU A 306 2.94 -21.49 16.22
C LEU A 306 3.06 -19.99 16.49
N HIS A 307 2.03 -19.21 16.16
CA HIS A 307 1.99 -17.77 16.39
C HIS A 307 0.55 -17.24 16.42
N ASN A 308 0.28 -16.24 17.25
CA ASN A 308 -0.95 -15.46 17.25
C ASN A 308 -0.66 -14.06 17.80
N GLY A 309 -0.37 -13.11 16.91
CA GLY A 309 0.09 -11.78 17.29
C GLY A 309 0.50 -10.95 16.08
N THR A 310 0.92 -9.72 16.31
CA THR A 310 1.54 -8.88 15.28
C THR A 310 2.89 -9.45 14.84
N LEU A 311 3.11 -9.54 13.53
CA LEU A 311 4.41 -9.78 12.91
C LEU A 311 4.84 -8.55 12.13
N SER A 312 6.14 -8.27 12.10
CA SER A 312 6.72 -7.19 11.30
C SER A 312 6.73 -7.53 9.80
N ALA A 313 6.96 -6.53 8.96
CA ALA A 313 7.23 -6.73 7.54
C ALA A 313 8.49 -7.58 7.32
N GLY A 314 8.58 -8.26 6.18
CA GLY A 314 9.70 -9.12 5.79
C GLY A 314 9.41 -10.61 5.97
N THR A 315 10.47 -11.42 5.89
CA THR A 315 10.39 -12.88 5.93
C THR A 315 10.70 -13.41 7.34
N THR A 316 9.75 -14.11 7.95
CA THR A 316 9.87 -14.72 9.28
C THR A 316 9.85 -16.26 9.16
N PRO A 317 10.86 -16.97 9.68
CA PRO A 317 10.84 -18.43 9.73
C PRO A 317 10.02 -18.96 10.90
N PHE A 318 9.23 -20.00 10.65
CA PHE A 318 8.48 -20.78 11.63
C PHE A 318 8.99 -22.21 11.70
N LYS A 319 9.40 -22.63 12.90
CA LYS A 319 9.81 -24.00 13.17
C LYS A 319 8.62 -24.82 13.68
N LEU A 320 8.27 -25.87 12.94
CA LEU A 320 7.34 -26.89 13.40
C LEU A 320 8.13 -28.04 14.05
N ASN A 321 7.92 -28.27 15.34
CA ASN A 321 8.35 -29.48 16.03
C ASN A 321 7.16 -30.40 16.27
N ALA A 322 7.13 -31.54 15.60
CA ALA A 322 6.06 -32.53 15.66
C ALA A 322 6.36 -33.69 16.62
N ALA A 323 7.29 -33.50 17.58
CA ALA A 323 7.51 -34.47 18.64
C ALA A 323 6.18 -34.81 19.35
N GLY A 324 5.91 -36.11 19.47
CA GLY A 324 4.66 -36.64 20.05
C GLY A 324 3.47 -36.74 19.09
N LEU A 325 3.58 -36.24 17.84
CA LEU A 325 2.52 -36.39 16.83
C LEU A 325 2.72 -37.69 16.01
N PRO A 326 1.66 -38.37 15.55
CA PRO A 326 1.78 -39.56 14.70
C PRO A 326 2.29 -39.23 13.28
N SER A 327 2.96 -40.16 12.61
CA SER A 327 3.34 -39.99 11.20
C SER A 327 2.10 -39.72 10.34
N GLY A 328 2.22 -38.87 9.33
CA GLY A 328 1.09 -38.49 8.48
C GLY A 328 1.19 -37.09 7.90
N LEU A 329 0.09 -36.64 7.32
CA LEU A 329 -0.02 -35.32 6.72
C LEU A 329 -0.45 -34.28 7.76
N TYR A 330 0.20 -33.13 7.71
CA TYR A 330 -0.11 -31.95 8.52
C TYR A 330 -0.26 -30.74 7.63
N PHE A 331 -1.24 -29.90 7.94
CA PHE A 331 -1.52 -28.67 7.21
C PHE A 331 -1.14 -27.48 8.08
N TYR A 332 -0.20 -26.66 7.63
CA TYR A 332 0.09 -25.39 8.27
C TYR A 332 -0.66 -24.29 7.53
N ARG A 333 -1.42 -23.51 8.29
CA ARG A 333 -2.27 -22.44 7.80
C ARG A 333 -1.85 -21.13 8.44
N VAL A 334 -1.73 -20.11 7.59
CA VAL A 334 -1.51 -18.73 7.98
C VAL A 334 -2.78 -17.95 7.68
N GLN A 335 -3.20 -17.09 8.61
CA GLN A 335 -4.33 -16.19 8.45
C GLN A 335 -3.96 -14.80 8.96
N GLY A 336 -4.04 -13.81 8.07
CA GLY A 336 -3.95 -12.38 8.40
C GLY A 336 -5.31 -11.70 8.30
N ALA A 337 -5.31 -10.36 8.21
CA ALA A 337 -6.54 -9.57 8.15
C ALA A 337 -7.32 -9.80 6.84
N THR A 338 -6.61 -9.86 5.70
CA THR A 338 -7.22 -9.97 4.37
C THR A 338 -6.78 -11.20 3.58
N PHE A 339 -5.87 -12.01 4.12
CA PHE A 339 -5.33 -13.18 3.44
C PHE A 339 -5.37 -14.44 4.30
N ALA A 340 -5.49 -15.60 3.66
CA ALA A 340 -5.28 -16.89 4.28
C ALA A 340 -4.63 -17.86 3.28
N GLN A 341 -3.59 -18.56 3.71
CA GLN A 341 -2.91 -19.57 2.89
C GLN A 341 -2.69 -20.83 3.71
N THR A 342 -2.83 -21.99 3.08
CA THR A 342 -2.58 -23.30 3.69
C THR A 342 -1.65 -24.10 2.80
N LYS A 343 -0.67 -24.76 3.41
CA LYS A 343 0.21 -25.72 2.75
C LYS A 343 0.34 -26.99 3.57
N VAL A 344 0.83 -28.04 2.94
CA VAL A 344 0.94 -29.38 3.52
C VAL A 344 2.41 -29.76 3.78
N ALA A 345 2.65 -30.51 4.84
CA ALA A 345 3.92 -31.14 5.18
C ALA A 345 3.68 -32.59 5.64
N THR A 346 4.65 -33.46 5.36
CA THR A 346 4.57 -34.90 5.66
C THR A 346 5.54 -35.24 6.79
N LEU A 347 5.03 -35.68 7.93
CA LEU A 347 5.82 -36.21 9.03
C LEU A 347 6.09 -37.71 8.79
N LEU A 348 7.36 -38.09 8.73
CA LEU A 348 7.79 -39.48 8.65
C LEU A 348 8.63 -39.81 9.89
N LYS A 349 8.29 -40.88 10.59
CA LYS A 349 9.11 -41.40 11.70
C LYS A 349 9.94 -42.57 11.21
#